data_AF-A0AAV8Y6C4-F1
#
_entry.id   AF-A0AAV8Y6C4-F1
#
_cell.length_a   1.000
_cell.length_b   1.000
_cell.length_c   1.000
_cell.angle_alpha   90.00
_cell.angle_beta   90.00
_cell.angle_gamma   90.00
#
_symmetry.space_group_name_H-M   'P 1'
#
loop_
_entity.id
_entity.type
_entity.pdbx_description
1 polymer ?
#
loop_
_entity_poly.entity_id
_entity_poly.type
_entity_poly.pdbx_seq_one_letter_code
_entity_poly.pdbx_strand_id
1 'polypeptide(L)'
;MVDAIVDAPYEYEGVLEGTSDRNEHISTSHFYNESILLMRLTMKTYAFIRSNVPKILKYKPHSDQESALPHFSKFLYFLFAPTLIYRNEYPSSTRITNSLTFPFSRTKTIRWNFVKHRLLEIVGVILYYNFLLHRFLLPTYEDFGLRKYSRSELMLSLLENFMIGILFFVLSFFLVLHSIQNLFAELLRFGDRMFYGSWWTCTSHRDYFRIWNIIVYDWSYHYIYKDICYVVKNKNAAMLLILTLSATAHEWILLHMFGFFVPALFVAFFFGSICIAFLELPKKNIVNVLFWYELILGCGCLVSVYALEYFARRNTPPEGLDYLLPRFATCDCIE
;
A
#
# COMPACT_ATOMS: atom_id res chain seq x y z
N MET A 1 -2.02 -8.37 -10.93
CA MET A 1 -3.12 -7.67 -10.21
C MET A 1 -3.66 -6.59 -11.12
N VAL A 2 -2.85 -5.64 -11.57
CA VAL A 2 -3.24 -4.67 -12.62
C VAL A 2 -3.48 -5.36 -13.96
N ASP A 3 -2.64 -6.32 -14.38
CA ASP A 3 -2.91 -7.10 -15.61
C ASP A 3 -4.21 -7.92 -15.53
N ALA A 4 -4.69 -8.25 -14.32
CA ALA A 4 -5.98 -8.94 -14.17
C ALA A 4 -7.17 -7.96 -14.10
N ILE A 5 -6.90 -6.71 -13.69
CA ILE A 5 -7.82 -5.56 -13.68
C ILE A 5 -7.94 -4.95 -15.10
N VAL A 6 -6.98 -5.22 -15.99
CA VAL A 6 -6.84 -4.56 -17.30
C VAL A 6 -6.86 -5.53 -18.49
N ASP A 7 -6.26 -6.74 -18.41
CA ASP A 7 -6.19 -7.70 -19.54
C ASP A 7 -7.30 -8.77 -19.53
N ALA A 8 -8.51 -8.47 -19.04
CA ALA A 8 -9.63 -9.36 -19.33
C ALA A 8 -9.87 -9.37 -20.86
N PRO A 9 -9.83 -10.54 -21.54
CA PRO A 9 -9.99 -10.59 -22.98
C PRO A 9 -11.44 -10.29 -23.33
N TYR A 10 -11.72 -9.07 -23.77
CA TYR A 10 -13.01 -8.73 -24.36
C TYR A 10 -13.00 -9.07 -25.85
N GLU A 11 -13.45 -10.28 -26.18
CA GLU A 11 -14.12 -10.54 -27.46
C GLU A 11 -15.52 -9.92 -27.38
N TYR A 12 -15.65 -8.69 -27.88
CA TYR A 12 -16.91 -8.18 -28.38
C TYR A 12 -16.64 -7.69 -29.81
N GLU A 13 -17.25 -8.37 -30.78
CA GLU A 13 -17.24 -7.98 -32.19
C GLU A 13 -17.80 -6.56 -32.34
N GLY A 14 -16.92 -5.64 -32.74
CA GLY A 14 -17.21 -4.21 -32.89
C GLY A 14 -16.03 -3.49 -33.53
N VAL A 15 -15.65 -3.94 -34.72
CA VAL A 15 -14.88 -3.29 -35.80
C VAL A 15 -14.36 -1.86 -35.52
N LEU A 16 -13.02 -1.74 -35.42
CA LEU A 16 -12.12 -0.57 -35.64
C LEU A 16 -11.77 0.37 -34.46
N GLU A 17 -11.01 -0.10 -33.45
CA GLU A 17 -10.09 0.77 -32.64
C GLU A 17 -9.10 -0.04 -31.74
N GLY A 18 -8.51 -1.13 -32.27
CA GLY A 18 -7.91 -2.19 -31.43
C GLY A 18 -6.42 -2.10 -31.05
N THR A 19 -5.66 -1.06 -31.42
CA THR A 19 -4.19 -1.07 -31.27
C THR A 19 -3.58 0.04 -30.41
N SER A 20 -4.29 1.15 -30.14
CA SER A 20 -3.76 2.25 -29.31
C SER A 20 -4.00 1.99 -27.82
N ASP A 21 -5.25 1.70 -27.42
CA ASP A 21 -5.64 1.42 -26.04
C ASP A 21 -4.85 0.25 -25.43
N ARG A 22 -4.62 -0.82 -26.20
CA ARG A 22 -3.91 -2.00 -25.71
C ARG A 22 -2.45 -1.71 -25.34
N ASN A 23 -1.80 -0.78 -26.05
CA ASN A 23 -0.42 -0.39 -25.76
C ASN A 23 -0.30 0.56 -24.57
N GLU A 24 -1.26 1.47 -24.37
CA GLU A 24 -1.29 2.37 -23.19
C GLU A 24 -1.60 1.60 -21.90
N HIS A 25 -2.50 0.61 -21.96
CA HIS A 25 -2.86 -0.24 -20.84
C HIS A 25 -1.71 -1.14 -20.35
N ILE A 26 -0.94 -1.73 -21.27
CA ILE A 26 0.28 -2.49 -20.94
C ILE A 26 1.36 -1.57 -20.36
N SER A 27 1.40 -0.30 -20.80
CA SER A 27 2.36 0.69 -20.33
C SER A 27 2.11 1.09 -18.87
N THR A 28 0.85 1.39 -18.51
CA THR A 28 0.47 1.83 -17.14
C THR A 28 0.64 0.74 -16.08
N SER A 29 0.29 -0.52 -16.38
CA SER A 29 0.48 -1.64 -15.44
C SER A 29 1.96 -1.92 -15.16
N HIS A 30 2.80 -1.78 -16.18
CA HIS A 30 4.24 -1.90 -16.07
C HIS A 30 4.84 -0.80 -15.19
N PHE A 31 4.47 0.46 -15.43
CA PHE A 31 4.93 1.60 -14.62
C PHE A 31 4.54 1.50 -13.15
N TYR A 32 3.34 0.97 -12.85
CA TYR A 32 2.93 0.73 -11.47
C TYR A 32 3.85 -0.26 -10.74
N ASN A 33 4.08 -1.43 -11.33
CA ASN A 33 4.94 -2.45 -10.73
C ASN A 33 6.37 -1.92 -10.55
N GLU A 34 6.89 -1.18 -11.53
CA GLU A 34 8.18 -0.51 -11.46
C GLU A 34 8.24 0.51 -10.32
N SER A 35 7.21 1.34 -10.15
CA SER A 35 7.16 2.36 -9.10
C SER A 35 7.24 1.77 -7.69
N ILE A 36 6.49 0.69 -7.43
CA ILE A 36 6.52 -0.02 -6.14
C ILE A 36 7.86 -0.69 -5.92
N LEU A 37 8.41 -1.34 -6.94
CA LEU A 37 9.72 -1.97 -6.88
C LEU A 37 10.81 -0.94 -6.61
N LEU A 38 10.77 0.22 -7.28
CA LEU A 38 11.69 1.33 -7.11
C LEU A 38 11.62 1.90 -5.70
N MET A 39 10.42 2.14 -5.17
CA MET A 39 10.23 2.60 -3.79
C MET A 39 10.82 1.60 -2.79
N ARG A 40 10.49 0.30 -2.94
CA ARG A 40 11.01 -0.77 -2.09
C ARG A 40 12.54 -0.86 -2.17
N LEU A 41 13.11 -0.79 -3.37
CA LEU A 41 14.56 -0.83 -3.58
C LEU A 41 15.25 0.37 -2.94
N THR A 42 14.67 1.56 -3.07
CA THR A 42 15.17 2.80 -2.46
C THR A 42 15.17 2.69 -0.94
N MET A 43 14.05 2.27 -0.34
CA MET A 43 13.92 2.07 1.11
C MET A 43 14.95 1.06 1.63
N LYS A 44 15.14 -0.05 0.93
CA LYS A 44 16.12 -1.09 1.30
C LYS A 44 17.56 -0.59 1.16
N THR A 45 17.87 0.09 0.07
CA THR A 45 19.21 0.64 -0.15
C THR A 45 19.56 1.68 0.92
N TYR A 46 18.61 2.57 1.24
CA TYR A 46 18.77 3.52 2.35
C TYR A 46 18.98 2.82 3.69
N ALA A 47 18.16 1.80 4.01
CA ALA A 47 18.30 1.01 5.23
C ALA A 47 19.68 0.31 5.32
N PHE A 48 20.17 -0.23 4.21
CA PHE A 48 21.49 -0.87 4.15
C PHE A 48 22.62 0.13 4.42
N ILE A 49 22.61 1.28 3.74
CA ILE A 49 23.63 2.33 3.92
C ILE A 49 23.59 2.85 5.36
N ARG A 50 22.41 3.26 5.84
CA ARG A 50 22.22 3.87 7.17
C ARG A 50 22.57 2.92 8.32
N SER A 51 22.39 1.61 8.14
CA SER A 51 22.77 0.58 9.13
C SER A 51 24.27 0.26 9.13
N ASN A 52 24.99 0.44 8.02
CA ASN A 52 26.41 0.07 7.92
C ASN A 52 27.37 1.26 8.07
N VAL A 53 26.99 2.47 7.65
CA VAL A 53 27.83 3.68 7.80
C VAL A 53 28.33 3.89 9.24
N PRO A 54 27.50 3.79 10.31
CA PRO A 54 28.01 3.96 11.68
C PRO A 54 28.99 2.88 12.11
N LYS A 55 28.91 1.66 11.54
CA LYS A 55 29.85 0.57 11.84
C LYS A 55 31.21 0.86 11.22
N ILE A 56 31.22 1.37 9.98
CA ILE A 56 32.43 1.76 9.26
C ILE A 56 33.08 2.97 9.94
N LEU A 57 32.31 3.99 10.33
CA LEU A 57 32.85 5.17 11.02
C LEU A 57 33.46 4.84 12.40
N LYS A 58 33.00 3.76 13.06
CA LYS A 58 33.55 3.27 14.33
C LYS A 58 34.70 2.28 14.15
N TYR A 59 34.98 1.84 12.92
CA TYR A 59 36.02 0.87 12.63
C TYR A 59 37.40 1.48 12.89
N LYS A 60 38.25 0.75 13.61
CA LYS A 60 39.65 1.11 13.85
C LYS A 60 40.55 0.12 13.10
N PRO A 61 41.52 0.59 12.27
CA PRO A 61 42.32 -0.26 11.36
C PRO A 61 43.24 -1.29 12.04
N HIS A 62 43.35 -1.29 13.37
CA HIS A 62 44.17 -2.22 14.16
C HIS A 62 43.39 -2.94 15.28
N SER A 63 42.06 -3.01 15.18
CA SER A 63 41.24 -3.84 16.06
C SER A 63 41.01 -5.20 15.40
N ASP A 64 41.10 -6.30 16.17
CA ASP A 64 40.79 -7.68 15.75
C ASP A 64 39.32 -7.92 15.35
N GLN A 65 38.56 -6.86 15.02
CA GLN A 65 37.21 -6.99 14.52
C GLN A 65 37.25 -7.34 13.04
N GLU A 66 36.74 -8.53 12.69
CA GLU A 66 36.43 -8.94 11.32
C GLU A 66 35.81 -7.78 10.53
N SER A 67 36.16 -7.68 9.25
CA SER A 67 35.73 -6.62 8.33
C SER A 67 34.30 -6.16 8.62
N ALA A 68 34.13 -4.89 9.00
CA ALA A 68 32.82 -4.32 9.37
C ALA A 68 31.79 -4.32 8.22
N LEU A 69 32.22 -4.69 7.01
CA LEU A 69 31.44 -4.73 5.80
C LEU A 69 30.71 -6.07 5.64
N PRO A 70 29.40 -6.07 5.40
CA PRO A 70 28.65 -7.29 5.15
C PRO A 70 28.99 -7.89 3.79
N HIS A 71 29.04 -9.23 3.74
CA HIS A 71 29.20 -9.97 2.49
C HIS A 71 28.00 -9.74 1.53
N PHE A 72 28.25 -9.70 0.22
CA PHE A 72 27.23 -9.43 -0.81
C PHE A 72 26.02 -10.38 -0.73
N SER A 73 26.24 -11.66 -0.38
CA SER A 73 25.17 -12.65 -0.17
C SER A 73 24.14 -12.21 0.87
N LYS A 74 24.57 -11.55 1.96
CA LYS A 74 23.67 -11.04 3.00
C LYS A 74 22.82 -9.87 2.50
N PHE A 75 23.39 -9.02 1.66
CA PHE A 75 22.67 -7.94 1.01
C PHE A 75 21.63 -8.49 0.01
N LEU A 76 22.02 -9.48 -0.80
CA LEU A 76 21.11 -10.14 -1.74
C LEU A 76 19.94 -10.81 -1.02
N TYR A 77 20.18 -11.52 0.09
CA TYR A 77 19.10 -12.09 0.91
C TYR A 77 18.15 -11.00 1.43
N PHE A 78 18.69 -9.90 1.95
CA PHE A 78 17.89 -8.78 2.43
C PHE A 78 17.03 -8.16 1.33
N LEU A 79 17.51 -8.09 0.08
CA LEU A 79 16.75 -7.53 -1.04
C LEU A 79 15.44 -8.28 -1.29
N PHE A 80 15.44 -9.61 -1.11
CA PHE A 80 14.23 -10.42 -1.26
C PHE A 80 13.41 -10.56 0.02
N ALA A 81 14.04 -10.46 1.20
CA ALA A 81 13.38 -10.62 2.49
C ALA A 81 12.13 -9.70 2.66
N PRO A 82 11.06 -10.18 3.32
CA PRO A 82 9.84 -9.42 3.58
C PRO A 82 10.02 -8.46 4.77
N THR A 83 11.13 -7.71 4.78
CA THR A 83 11.45 -6.69 5.78
C THR A 83 12.19 -5.54 5.11
N LEU A 84 12.07 -4.35 5.70
CA LEU A 84 12.76 -3.15 5.26
C LEU A 84 13.92 -2.75 6.20
N ILE A 85 14.08 -3.41 7.35
CA ILE A 85 15.20 -3.14 8.27
C ILE A 85 16.37 -4.06 7.92
N TYR A 86 17.54 -3.46 7.68
CA TYR A 86 18.76 -4.23 7.44
C TYR A 86 19.37 -4.78 8.74
N ARG A 87 19.63 -6.09 8.79
CA ARG A 87 20.38 -6.79 9.85
C ARG A 87 21.37 -7.78 9.24
N ASN A 88 22.53 -7.95 9.89
CA ASN A 88 23.56 -8.90 9.43
C ASN A 88 23.12 -10.37 9.57
N GLU A 89 22.23 -10.63 10.53
CA GLU A 89 21.61 -11.93 10.79
C GLU A 89 20.14 -11.69 11.09
N TYR A 90 19.29 -12.40 10.37
CA TYR A 90 17.85 -12.43 10.65
C TYR A 90 17.52 -13.68 11.45
N PRO A 91 16.48 -13.62 12.30
CA PRO A 91 15.94 -14.82 12.92
C PRO A 91 15.50 -15.77 11.80
N SER A 92 16.37 -16.72 11.49
CA SER A 92 15.98 -17.89 10.73
C SER A 92 15.14 -18.74 11.68
N SER A 93 14.09 -19.37 11.17
CA SER A 93 13.32 -20.31 12.00
C SER A 93 14.19 -21.42 12.63
N THR A 94 15.42 -21.59 12.14
CA THR A 94 16.48 -22.46 12.64
C THR A 94 17.06 -22.13 14.04
N ARG A 95 17.05 -20.87 14.53
CA ARG A 95 17.86 -20.49 15.72
C ARG A 95 17.07 -20.19 17.00
N ILE A 96 15.74 -20.07 16.94
CA ILE A 96 14.88 -19.82 18.11
C ILE A 96 14.38 -21.17 18.65
N THR A 97 15.29 -22.04 19.09
CA THR A 97 14.94 -23.33 19.74
C THR A 97 15.53 -23.51 21.12
N ASN A 98 16.33 -22.56 21.62
CA ASN A 98 16.98 -22.70 22.93
C ASN A 98 16.42 -21.80 24.04
N SER A 99 15.39 -20.98 23.76
CA SER A 99 14.64 -20.27 24.79
C SER A 99 13.21 -20.80 24.81
N LEU A 100 12.83 -21.47 25.91
CA LEU A 100 11.45 -21.83 26.20
C LEU A 100 10.53 -20.62 25.98
N THR A 101 9.32 -20.91 25.51
CA THR A 101 8.15 -20.03 25.35
C THR A 101 7.86 -19.69 23.87
N PHE A 102 6.72 -20.20 23.40
CA PHE A 102 6.01 -19.99 22.11
C PHE A 102 6.05 -21.15 21.09
N PRO A 103 4.95 -21.92 20.92
CA PRO A 103 4.85 -23.08 20.02
C PRO A 103 4.73 -22.72 18.52
N PHE A 104 4.89 -21.44 18.13
CA PHE A 104 4.73 -21.00 16.75
C PHE A 104 6.04 -20.96 15.94
N SER A 105 7.20 -21.17 16.57
CA SER A 105 8.50 -21.17 15.90
C SER A 105 8.87 -22.56 15.38
N ARG A 106 8.23 -23.01 14.28
CA ARG A 106 8.57 -24.26 13.58
C ARG A 106 8.74 -24.01 12.09
N THR A 107 9.98 -24.06 11.58
CA THR A 107 10.31 -24.29 10.16
C THR A 107 11.83 -24.52 9.94
N LYS A 108 12.29 -25.75 10.23
CA LYS A 108 13.61 -26.27 9.79
C LYS A 108 13.67 -26.51 8.27
N THR A 109 12.51 -26.64 7.64
CA THR A 109 12.29 -27.00 6.22
C THR A 109 11.15 -26.16 5.64
N ILE A 110 11.15 -25.93 4.32
CA ILE A 110 10.06 -25.22 3.63
C ILE A 110 8.79 -26.08 3.68
N ARG A 111 7.71 -25.55 4.24
CA ARG A 111 6.41 -26.24 4.29
C ARG A 111 5.65 -26.00 2.99
N TRP A 112 5.86 -26.89 2.02
CA TRP A 112 5.21 -26.80 0.71
C TRP A 112 3.68 -26.78 0.75
N ASN A 113 3.05 -27.43 1.73
CA ASN A 113 1.59 -27.34 1.92
C ASN A 113 1.16 -25.92 2.28
N PHE A 114 1.90 -25.25 3.17
CA PHE A 114 1.64 -23.85 3.51
C PHE A 114 1.81 -22.94 2.29
N VAL A 115 2.88 -23.13 1.52
CA VAL A 115 3.13 -22.42 0.25
C VAL A 115 1.96 -22.59 -0.73
N LYS A 116 1.48 -23.83 -0.92
CA LYS A 116 0.32 -24.12 -1.78
C LYS A 116 -0.95 -23.40 -1.31
N HIS A 117 -1.25 -23.43 -0.01
CA HIS A 117 -2.40 -22.71 0.54
C HIS A 117 -2.30 -21.20 0.34
N ARG A 118 -1.12 -20.60 0.60
CA ARG A 118 -0.91 -19.16 0.36
C ARG A 118 -1.04 -18.80 -1.12
N LEU A 119 -0.54 -19.65 -2.02
CA LEU A 119 -0.67 -19.44 -3.46
C LEU A 119 -2.14 -19.52 -3.92
N LEU A 120 -2.90 -20.50 -3.41
CA LEU A 120 -4.32 -20.64 -3.71
C LEU A 120 -5.11 -19.42 -3.21
N GLU A 121 -4.81 -18.92 -2.01
CA GLU A 121 -5.42 -17.69 -1.49
C GLU A 121 -5.12 -16.48 -2.38
N ILE A 122 -3.87 -16.32 -2.84
CA ILE A 122 -3.50 -15.22 -3.76
C ILE A 122 -4.35 -15.28 -5.03
N VAL A 123 -4.45 -16.46 -5.66
CA VAL A 123 -5.27 -16.64 -6.86
C VAL A 123 -6.74 -16.36 -6.57
N GLY A 124 -7.29 -16.91 -5.49
CA GLY A 124 -8.69 -16.73 -5.12
C GLY A 124 -9.04 -15.26 -4.84
N VAL A 125 -8.16 -14.54 -4.13
CA VAL A 125 -8.36 -13.11 -3.84
C VAL A 125 -8.25 -12.28 -5.11
N ILE A 126 -7.31 -12.57 -6.01
CA ILE A 126 -7.22 -11.88 -7.31
C ILE A 126 -8.50 -12.09 -8.12
N LEU A 127 -9.00 -13.32 -8.24
CA LEU A 127 -10.25 -13.61 -8.95
C LEU A 127 -11.44 -12.89 -8.32
N TYR A 128 -11.55 -12.91 -7.00
CA TYR A 128 -12.61 -12.21 -6.28
C TYR A 128 -12.52 -10.68 -6.43
N TYR A 129 -11.30 -10.13 -6.42
CA TYR A 129 -11.06 -8.71 -6.66
C TYR A 129 -11.55 -8.29 -8.06
N ASN A 130 -11.23 -9.08 -9.11
CA ASN A 130 -11.70 -8.81 -10.46
C ASN A 130 -13.23 -8.94 -10.57
N PHE A 131 -13.82 -9.93 -9.91
CA PHE A 131 -15.27 -10.06 -9.85
C PHE A 131 -15.92 -8.80 -9.25
N LEU A 132 -15.38 -8.29 -8.13
CA LEU A 132 -15.91 -7.06 -7.52
C LEU A 132 -15.78 -5.85 -8.45
N LEU A 133 -14.64 -5.72 -9.13
CA LEU A 133 -14.38 -4.66 -10.09
C LEU A 133 -15.41 -4.68 -11.23
N HIS A 134 -15.52 -5.80 -11.95
CA HIS A 134 -16.39 -5.90 -13.13
C HIS A 134 -17.88 -5.89 -12.80
N ARG A 135 -18.28 -6.44 -11.65
CA ARG A 135 -19.70 -6.57 -11.31
C ARG A 135 -20.29 -5.34 -10.64
N PHE A 136 -19.48 -4.61 -9.88
CA PHE A 136 -19.95 -3.50 -9.05
C PHE A 136 -19.31 -2.17 -9.45
N LEU A 137 -17.98 -2.07 -9.50
CA LEU A 137 -17.34 -0.78 -9.69
C LEU A 137 -17.48 -0.23 -11.12
N LEU A 138 -17.18 -1.03 -12.14
CA LEU A 138 -17.21 -0.55 -13.53
C LEU A 138 -18.62 -0.12 -13.97
N PRO A 139 -19.69 -0.92 -13.75
CA PRO A 139 -21.03 -0.54 -14.22
C PRO A 139 -21.58 0.74 -13.58
N THR A 140 -21.08 1.14 -12.41
CA THR A 140 -21.54 2.38 -11.76
C THR A 140 -20.97 3.63 -12.43
N TYR A 141 -19.75 3.55 -12.99
CA TYR A 141 -19.01 4.73 -13.44
C TYR A 141 -18.66 4.72 -14.94
N GLU A 142 -18.95 3.64 -15.67
CA GLU A 142 -18.63 3.53 -17.11
C GLU A 142 -19.26 4.62 -17.97
N ASP A 143 -20.46 5.07 -17.62
CA ASP A 143 -21.19 6.13 -18.32
C ASP A 143 -20.71 7.55 -17.96
N PHE A 144 -19.81 7.69 -16.98
CA PHE A 144 -19.37 8.99 -16.50
C PHE A 144 -18.54 9.72 -17.56
N GLY A 145 -19.04 10.83 -18.09
CA GLY A 145 -18.45 11.53 -19.24
C GLY A 145 -19.28 11.45 -20.51
N LEU A 146 -20.13 10.42 -20.66
CA LEU A 146 -21.05 10.26 -21.80
C LEU A 146 -22.39 10.94 -21.56
N ARG A 147 -22.87 10.89 -20.31
CA ARG A 147 -24.08 11.57 -19.85
C ARG A 147 -23.75 12.56 -18.73
N LYS A 148 -24.61 13.55 -18.56
CA LYS A 148 -24.55 14.44 -17.39
C LYS A 148 -25.13 13.72 -16.17
N TYR A 149 -24.42 13.82 -15.06
CA TYR A 149 -24.85 13.29 -13.76
C TYR A 149 -25.43 14.42 -12.92
N SER A 150 -26.59 14.17 -12.31
CA SER A 150 -27.09 15.04 -11.25
C SER A 150 -26.27 14.86 -9.98
N ARG A 151 -26.11 15.92 -9.18
CA ARG A 151 -25.43 15.86 -7.86
C ARG A 151 -26.04 14.79 -6.95
N SER A 152 -27.35 14.55 -7.03
CA SER A 152 -28.01 13.51 -6.24
C SER A 152 -27.65 12.10 -6.72
N GLU A 153 -27.53 11.89 -8.03
CA GLU A 153 -27.11 10.61 -8.60
C GLU A 153 -25.67 10.29 -8.19
N LEU A 154 -24.77 11.27 -8.28
CA LEU A 154 -23.38 11.10 -7.86
C LEU A 154 -23.27 10.74 -6.37
N MET A 155 -24.08 11.39 -5.51
CA MET A 155 -24.12 11.07 -4.09
C MET A 155 -24.65 9.65 -3.82
N LEU A 156 -25.68 9.21 -4.55
CA LEU A 156 -26.19 7.84 -4.44
C LEU A 156 -25.14 6.82 -4.89
N SER A 157 -24.48 7.06 -6.03
CA SER A 157 -23.40 6.20 -6.52
C SER A 157 -22.21 6.12 -5.56
N LEU A 158 -21.88 7.21 -4.87
CA LEU A 158 -20.88 7.21 -3.80
C LEU A 158 -21.30 6.30 -2.65
N LEU A 159 -22.52 6.48 -2.12
CA LEU A 159 -23.05 5.72 -0.99
C LEU A 159 -23.12 4.22 -1.29
N GLU A 160 -23.53 3.83 -2.50
CA GLU A 160 -23.58 2.45 -2.96
C GLU A 160 -22.18 1.79 -2.95
N ASN A 161 -21.15 2.56 -3.30
CA ASN A 161 -19.78 2.06 -3.41
C ASN A 161 -18.99 2.06 -2.09
N PHE A 162 -19.53 2.57 -0.98
CA PHE A 162 -18.83 2.54 0.31
C PHE A 162 -18.51 1.11 0.77
N MET A 163 -19.46 0.19 0.60
CA MET A 163 -19.25 -1.22 0.93
C MET A 163 -18.23 -1.89 0.01
N ILE A 164 -18.23 -1.54 -1.28
CA ILE A 164 -17.27 -2.07 -2.24
C ILE A 164 -15.86 -1.52 -1.96
N GLY A 165 -15.75 -0.25 -1.60
CA GLY A 165 -14.49 0.40 -1.24
C GLY A 165 -13.80 -0.25 -0.05
N ILE A 166 -14.54 -0.53 1.04
CA ILE A 166 -13.96 -1.22 2.19
C ILE A 166 -13.57 -2.68 1.87
N LEU A 167 -14.32 -3.36 1.00
CA LEU A 167 -13.95 -4.70 0.55
C LEU A 167 -12.64 -4.69 -0.23
N PHE A 168 -12.46 -3.75 -1.17
CA PHE A 168 -11.18 -3.61 -1.88
C PHE A 168 -10.02 -3.35 -0.93
N PHE A 169 -10.22 -2.52 0.08
CA PHE A 169 -9.21 -2.24 1.09
C PHE A 169 -8.81 -3.49 1.90
N VAL A 170 -9.79 -4.24 2.43
CA VAL A 170 -9.53 -5.46 3.22
C VAL A 170 -8.92 -6.57 2.37
N LEU A 171 -9.37 -6.73 1.12
CA LEU A 171 -8.82 -7.71 0.19
C LEU A 171 -7.38 -7.37 -0.19
N SER A 172 -7.08 -6.09 -0.47
CA SER A 172 -5.72 -5.63 -0.78
C SER A 172 -4.78 -5.85 0.41
N PHE A 173 -5.25 -5.55 1.62
CA PHE A 173 -4.54 -5.83 2.85
C PHE A 173 -4.20 -7.31 3.00
N PHE A 174 -5.21 -8.18 2.86
CA PHE A 174 -5.03 -9.62 3.01
C PHE A 174 -4.11 -10.18 1.93
N LEU A 175 -4.30 -9.77 0.67
CA LEU A 175 -3.46 -10.20 -0.44
C LEU A 175 -1.99 -9.83 -0.21
N VAL A 176 -1.71 -8.56 0.06
CA VAL A 176 -0.34 -8.04 0.12
C VAL A 176 0.31 -8.38 1.45
N LEU A 177 -0.24 -7.93 2.58
CA LEU A 177 0.42 -8.02 3.89
C LEU A 177 0.30 -9.41 4.53
N HIS A 178 -0.74 -10.17 4.20
CA HIS A 178 -0.89 -11.53 4.71
C HIS A 178 -0.33 -12.56 3.72
N SER A 179 -1.00 -12.81 2.60
CA SER A 179 -0.69 -13.97 1.76
C SER A 179 0.66 -13.82 1.03
N ILE A 180 0.94 -12.68 0.39
CA ILE A 180 2.20 -12.46 -0.33
C ILE A 180 3.39 -12.40 0.63
N GLN A 181 3.35 -11.59 1.70
CA GLN A 181 4.48 -11.52 2.64
C GLN A 181 4.78 -12.87 3.30
N ASN A 182 3.75 -13.64 3.71
CA ASN A 182 3.96 -14.96 4.29
C ASN A 182 4.49 -15.99 3.28
N LEU A 183 4.07 -15.90 2.01
CA LEU A 183 4.62 -16.72 0.93
C LEU A 183 6.12 -16.48 0.78
N PHE A 184 6.55 -15.22 0.62
CA PHE A 184 7.97 -14.87 0.51
C PHE A 184 8.74 -15.22 1.79
N ALA A 185 8.14 -15.02 2.97
CA ALA A 185 8.76 -15.40 4.23
C ALA A 185 9.05 -16.89 4.32
N GLU A 186 8.10 -17.74 3.92
CA GLU A 186 8.28 -19.19 3.92
C GLU A 186 9.35 -19.63 2.90
N LEU A 187 9.31 -19.08 1.67
CA LEU A 187 10.28 -19.39 0.62
C LEU A 187 11.71 -19.00 1.01
N LEU A 188 11.88 -17.85 1.69
CA LEU A 188 13.16 -17.35 2.17
C LEU A 188 13.55 -17.86 3.56
N ARG A 189 12.72 -18.72 4.18
CA ARG A 189 12.91 -19.24 5.55
C ARG A 189 13.05 -18.13 6.60
N PHE A 190 12.38 -17.01 6.36
CA PHE A 190 12.34 -15.86 7.26
C PHE A 190 11.41 -16.17 8.44
N GLY A 191 11.95 -16.08 9.66
CA GLY A 191 11.25 -16.47 10.88
C GLY A 191 10.35 -15.38 11.47
N ASP A 192 10.63 -14.10 11.19
CA ASP A 192 9.83 -12.99 11.70
C ASP A 192 8.64 -12.72 10.78
N ARG A 193 7.44 -13.12 11.22
CA ARG A 193 6.22 -13.06 10.38
C ARG A 193 5.19 -12.07 10.89
N MET A 194 5.59 -11.18 11.80
CA MET A 194 4.73 -10.13 12.34
C MET A 194 4.68 -8.92 11.41
N PHE A 195 4.01 -9.06 10.27
CA PHE A 195 3.89 -7.98 9.28
C PHE A 195 2.83 -6.93 9.63
N TYR A 196 1.84 -7.32 10.44
CA TYR A 196 0.75 -6.50 10.92
C TYR A 196 0.26 -7.02 12.28
N GLY A 197 -0.44 -6.19 13.04
CA GLY A 197 -1.12 -6.53 14.30
C GLY A 197 -2.64 -6.40 14.18
N SER A 198 -3.34 -6.44 15.32
CA SER A 198 -4.81 -6.36 15.39
C SER A 198 -5.33 -4.93 15.16
N TRP A 199 -5.12 -4.40 13.96
CA TRP A 199 -5.47 -3.03 13.58
C TRP A 199 -6.98 -2.77 13.64
N TRP A 200 -7.81 -3.79 13.42
CA TRP A 200 -9.28 -3.71 13.48
C TRP A 200 -9.85 -3.44 14.88
N THR A 201 -9.05 -3.60 15.93
CA THR A 201 -9.43 -3.28 17.32
C THR A 201 -8.80 -1.98 17.82
N CYS A 202 -8.25 -1.16 16.92
CA CYS A 202 -7.62 0.09 17.31
C CYS A 202 -8.62 1.07 17.92
N THR A 203 -8.14 1.80 18.93
CA THR A 203 -8.92 2.86 19.60
C THR A 203 -8.24 4.22 19.45
N SER A 204 -7.24 4.31 18.56
CA SER A 204 -6.49 5.51 18.22
C SER A 204 -5.85 5.36 16.84
N HIS A 205 -5.88 6.43 16.04
CA HIS A 205 -5.17 6.50 14.74
C HIS A 205 -3.67 6.26 14.87
N ARG A 206 -3.06 6.70 15.97
CA ARG A 206 -1.63 6.47 16.22
C ARG A 206 -1.32 4.98 16.31
N ASP A 207 -2.16 4.23 17.00
CA ASP A 207 -1.99 2.78 17.13
C ASP A 207 -2.26 2.08 15.79
N TYR A 208 -3.27 2.54 15.04
CA TYR A 208 -3.57 2.05 13.70
C TYR A 208 -2.36 2.15 12.76
N PHE A 209 -1.76 3.33 12.61
CA PHE A 209 -0.59 3.52 11.74
C PHE A 209 0.63 2.68 12.17
N ARG A 210 0.73 2.33 13.46
CA ARG A 210 1.79 1.46 13.97
C ARG A 210 1.59 0.00 13.60
N ILE A 211 0.35 -0.49 13.71
CA ILE A 211 0.09 -1.94 13.63
C ILE A 211 -0.52 -2.39 12.31
N TRP A 212 -1.00 -1.48 11.45
CA TRP A 212 -1.52 -1.80 10.13
C TRP A 212 -0.46 -2.45 9.22
N ASN A 213 0.69 -1.77 9.06
CA ASN A 213 1.81 -2.23 8.24
C ASN A 213 3.11 -2.02 9.03
N ILE A 214 3.45 -3.00 9.86
CA ILE A 214 4.61 -2.94 10.75
C ILE A 214 5.91 -2.81 9.94
N ILE A 215 5.99 -3.41 8.75
CA ILE A 215 7.18 -3.36 7.89
C ILE A 215 7.54 -1.91 7.53
N VAL A 216 6.56 -1.13 7.05
CA VAL A 216 6.77 0.27 6.65
C VAL A 216 6.87 1.18 7.87
N TYR A 217 6.06 0.91 8.90
CA TYR A 217 6.12 1.66 10.16
C TYR A 217 7.51 1.57 10.78
N ASP A 218 8.06 0.36 10.94
CA ASP A 218 9.35 0.13 11.58
C ASP A 218 10.49 0.81 10.80
N TRP A 219 10.46 0.76 9.47
CA TRP A 219 11.42 1.47 8.62
C TRP A 219 11.35 2.99 8.84
N SER A 220 10.13 3.54 8.78
CA SER A 220 9.90 4.98 8.94
C SER A 220 10.27 5.44 10.34
N TYR A 221 9.96 4.65 11.36
CA TYR A 221 10.30 4.93 12.75
C TYR A 221 11.82 4.91 12.97
N HIS A 222 12.51 3.89 12.46
CA HIS A 222 13.93 3.70 12.76
C HIS A 222 14.84 4.65 11.98
N TYR A 223 14.52 4.93 10.72
CA TYR A 223 15.41 5.64 9.82
C TYR A 223 14.99 7.08 9.48
N ILE A 224 13.74 7.46 9.78
CA ILE A 224 13.22 8.80 9.52
C ILE A 224 12.80 9.48 10.83
N TYR A 225 11.90 8.88 11.61
CA TYR A 225 11.35 9.51 12.83
C TYR A 225 12.39 9.86 13.86
N LYS A 226 13.28 8.92 14.20
CA LYS A 226 14.34 9.16 15.19
C LYS A 226 15.26 10.30 14.77
N ASP A 227 15.62 10.35 13.50
CA ASP A 227 16.52 11.36 12.94
C ASP A 227 15.82 12.73 12.90
N ILE A 228 14.55 12.80 12.48
CA ILE A 228 13.74 14.04 12.53
C ILE A 228 13.57 14.50 13.99
N CYS A 229 13.27 13.60 14.93
CA CYS A 229 13.11 13.97 16.33
C CYS A 229 14.39 14.55 16.92
N TYR A 230 15.55 14.02 16.51
CA TYR A 230 16.85 14.54 16.92
C TYR A 230 17.08 15.97 16.40
N VAL A 231 16.70 16.26 15.15
CA VAL A 231 16.89 17.58 14.51
C VAL A 231 15.85 18.60 14.95
N VAL A 232 14.57 18.27 14.84
CA VAL A 232 13.43 19.19 15.05
C VAL A 232 13.11 19.38 16.54
N LYS A 233 13.46 18.41 17.39
CA LYS A 233 13.19 18.41 18.86
C LYS A 233 11.71 18.58 19.26
N ASN A 234 10.78 18.56 18.31
CA ASN A 234 9.34 18.61 18.54
C ASN A 234 8.68 17.33 18.00
N LYS A 235 8.06 16.55 18.89
CA LYS A 235 7.44 15.26 18.57
C LYS A 235 6.22 15.38 17.66
N ASN A 236 5.44 16.45 17.78
CA ASN A 236 4.24 16.66 16.97
C ASN A 236 4.61 17.07 15.54
N ALA A 237 5.59 17.98 15.41
CA ALA A 237 6.14 18.34 14.10
C ALA A 237 6.78 17.13 13.40
N ALA A 238 7.51 16.28 14.15
CA ALA A 238 8.08 15.06 13.61
C ALA A 238 7.02 14.05 13.13
N MET A 239 5.91 13.93 13.86
CA MET A 239 4.79 13.08 13.47
C MET A 239 4.10 13.59 12.20
N LEU A 240 3.83 14.90 12.12
CA LEU A 240 3.23 15.54 10.94
C LEU A 240 4.10 15.39 9.70
N LEU A 241 5.42 15.54 9.85
CA LEU A 241 6.36 15.39 8.74
C LEU A 241 6.37 13.95 8.20
N ILE A 242 6.31 12.94 9.07
CA ILE A 242 6.20 11.54 8.61
C ILE A 242 4.87 11.27 7.93
N LEU A 243 3.78 11.79 8.49
CA LEU A 243 2.46 11.66 7.86
C LEU A 243 2.48 12.26 6.45
N THR A 244 3.09 13.44 6.29
CA THR A 244 3.25 14.13 5.01
C THR A 244 4.11 13.32 4.03
N LEU A 245 5.26 12.79 4.48
CA LEU A 245 6.12 11.94 3.67
C LEU A 245 5.40 10.66 3.22
N SER A 246 4.65 10.04 4.12
CA SER A 246 3.85 8.85 3.81
C SER A 246 2.75 9.17 2.81
N ALA A 247 1.99 10.25 3.02
CA ALA A 247 0.92 10.67 2.11
C ALA A 247 1.46 10.96 0.70
N THR A 248 2.57 11.68 0.61
CA THR A 248 3.25 11.98 -0.66
C THR A 248 3.72 10.71 -1.37
N ALA A 249 4.27 9.74 -0.63
CA ALA A 249 4.71 8.47 -1.21
C ALA A 249 3.55 7.64 -1.77
N HIS A 250 2.39 7.61 -1.09
CA HIS A 250 1.22 6.91 -1.61
C HIS A 250 0.65 7.62 -2.84
N GLU A 251 0.56 8.95 -2.81
CA GLU A 251 0.11 9.76 -3.93
C GLU A 251 1.00 9.56 -5.17
N TRP A 252 2.32 9.50 -4.96
CA TRP A 252 3.28 9.20 -6.03
C TRP A 252 3.06 7.82 -6.66
N ILE A 253 2.74 6.79 -5.86
CA ILE A 253 2.41 5.46 -6.39
C ILE A 253 1.11 5.51 -7.20
N LEU A 254 0.08 6.20 -6.71
CA LEU A 254 -1.21 6.32 -7.40
C LEU A 254 -1.09 7.12 -8.71
N LEU A 255 -0.28 8.18 -8.74
CA LEU A 255 0.05 8.92 -9.95
C LEU A 255 0.61 8.00 -11.05
N HIS A 256 1.55 7.11 -10.70
CA HIS A 256 2.11 6.15 -11.66
C HIS A 256 1.14 5.03 -12.01
N MET A 257 0.26 4.65 -11.08
CA MET A 257 -0.76 3.62 -11.30
C MET A 257 -1.81 4.07 -12.31
N PHE A 258 -2.30 5.30 -12.17
CA PHE A 258 -3.44 5.82 -12.94
C PHE A 258 -3.00 6.70 -14.12
N GLY A 259 -1.77 7.22 -14.12
CA GLY A 259 -1.27 8.13 -15.16
C GLY A 259 -1.77 9.58 -15.04
N PHE A 260 -2.44 9.93 -13.94
CA PHE A 260 -2.94 11.29 -13.67
C PHE A 260 -2.80 11.67 -12.19
N PHE A 261 -2.83 12.97 -11.90
CA PHE A 261 -2.66 13.50 -10.55
C PHE A 261 -4.00 13.96 -9.95
N VAL A 262 -4.47 13.28 -8.90
CA VAL A 262 -5.63 13.71 -8.09
C VAL A 262 -5.32 13.47 -6.61
N PRO A 263 -5.01 14.52 -5.82
CA PRO A 263 -4.51 14.39 -4.44
C PRO A 263 -5.57 13.99 -3.41
N ALA A 264 -6.54 13.15 -3.78
CA ALA A 264 -7.62 12.70 -2.91
C ALA A 264 -7.10 11.86 -1.74
N LEU A 265 -6.09 11.00 -1.99
CA LEU A 265 -5.50 10.19 -0.93
C LEU A 265 -4.69 11.07 0.03
N PHE A 266 -3.88 11.99 -0.52
CA PHE A 266 -3.16 12.96 0.29
C PHE A 266 -4.10 13.71 1.26
N VAL A 267 -5.21 14.27 0.75
CA VAL A 267 -6.20 14.98 1.58
C VAL A 267 -6.84 14.06 2.63
N ALA A 268 -7.18 12.82 2.25
CA ALA A 268 -7.78 11.84 3.17
C ALA A 268 -6.87 11.51 4.36
N PHE A 269 -5.55 11.40 4.15
CA PHE A 269 -4.58 11.14 5.23
C PHE A 269 -4.59 12.25 6.30
N PHE A 270 -4.68 13.53 5.89
CA PHE A 270 -4.74 14.65 6.84
C PHE A 270 -6.11 14.77 7.49
N PHE A 271 -7.18 14.70 6.69
CA PHE A 271 -8.55 14.82 7.20
C PHE A 271 -8.84 13.74 8.24
N GLY A 272 -8.58 12.47 7.94
CA GLY A 272 -8.81 11.38 8.88
C GLY A 272 -7.99 11.49 10.17
N SER A 273 -6.69 11.82 10.03
CA SER A 273 -5.81 11.98 11.19
C SER A 273 -6.19 13.17 12.08
N ILE A 274 -6.71 14.25 11.50
CA ILE A 274 -7.15 15.46 12.20
C ILE A 274 -8.49 15.20 12.90
N CYS A 275 -9.47 14.63 12.21
CA CYS A 275 -10.82 14.43 12.74
C CYS A 275 -10.83 13.65 14.06
N ILE A 276 -10.13 12.52 14.16
CA ILE A 276 -10.10 11.73 15.39
C ILE A 276 -9.17 12.32 16.45
N ALA A 277 -8.11 13.04 16.06
CA ALA A 277 -7.23 13.69 17.03
C ALA A 277 -7.94 14.78 17.84
N PHE A 278 -8.93 15.47 17.25
CA PHE A 278 -9.72 16.51 17.94
C PHE A 278 -10.95 15.97 18.69
N LEU A 279 -11.40 14.76 18.37
CA LEU A 279 -12.49 14.07 19.06
C LEU A 279 -11.95 13.38 20.33
N GLU A 280 -11.74 14.14 21.41
CA GLU A 280 -11.38 13.61 22.74
C GLU A 280 -12.52 12.78 23.35
N LEU A 281 -12.73 11.57 22.83
CA LEU A 281 -13.84 10.72 23.23
C LEU A 281 -13.46 9.83 24.42
N PRO A 282 -14.27 9.79 25.50
CA PRO A 282 -13.93 9.07 26.73
C PRO A 282 -14.07 7.54 26.61
N LYS A 283 -14.86 7.04 25.64
CA LYS A 283 -15.15 5.60 25.51
C LYS A 283 -14.41 4.97 24.33
N LYS A 284 -13.46 4.09 24.64
CA LYS A 284 -12.65 3.33 23.66
C LYS A 284 -13.47 2.59 22.59
N ASN A 285 -14.60 2.00 22.96
CA ASN A 285 -15.45 1.27 22.00
C ASN A 285 -16.09 2.20 20.96
N ILE A 286 -16.48 3.43 21.36
CA ILE A 286 -17.06 4.41 20.44
C ILE A 286 -16.00 4.87 19.44
N VAL A 287 -14.76 5.06 19.89
CA VAL A 287 -13.65 5.42 19.00
C VAL A 287 -13.38 4.34 17.96
N ASN A 288 -13.45 3.06 18.34
CA ASN A 288 -13.31 1.96 17.37
C ASN A 288 -14.45 1.95 16.33
N VAL A 289 -15.70 2.18 16.77
CA VAL A 289 -16.84 2.26 15.85
C VAL A 289 -16.67 3.44 14.88
N LEU A 290 -16.30 4.62 15.38
CA LEU A 290 -16.04 5.79 14.54
C LEU A 290 -14.87 5.58 13.57
N PHE A 291 -13.81 4.90 14.02
CA PHE A 291 -12.69 4.51 13.17
C PHE A 291 -13.16 3.64 12.00
N TRP A 292 -14.05 2.68 12.23
CA TRP A 292 -14.63 1.88 11.15
C TRP A 292 -15.51 2.70 10.20
N TYR A 293 -16.33 3.61 10.71
CA TYR A 293 -17.13 4.51 9.86
C TYR A 293 -16.25 5.42 8.99
N GLU A 294 -15.21 6.00 9.58
CA GLU A 294 -14.24 6.80 8.84
C GLU A 294 -13.52 5.98 7.77
N LEU A 295 -13.10 4.75 8.09
CA LEU A 295 -12.42 3.88 7.14
C LEU A 295 -13.33 3.49 5.98
N ILE A 296 -14.60 3.15 6.24
CA ILE A 296 -15.60 2.85 5.21
C ILE A 296 -15.84 4.06 4.31
N LEU A 297 -16.09 5.24 4.93
CA LEU A 297 -16.31 6.49 4.21
C LEU A 297 -15.09 6.88 3.36
N GLY A 298 -13.90 6.83 3.95
CA GLY A 298 -12.65 7.17 3.30
C GLY A 298 -12.34 6.25 2.12
N CYS A 299 -12.40 4.93 2.32
CA CYS A 299 -12.16 3.96 1.25
C CYS A 299 -13.20 4.09 0.12
N GLY A 300 -14.48 4.28 0.46
CA GLY A 300 -15.55 4.49 -0.51
C GLY A 300 -15.31 5.74 -1.35
N CYS A 301 -15.13 6.90 -0.71
CA CYS A 301 -14.84 8.16 -1.40
C CYS A 301 -13.60 8.07 -2.29
N LEU A 302 -12.52 7.44 -1.81
CA LEU A 302 -11.29 7.30 -2.59
C LEU A 302 -11.53 6.48 -3.86
N VAL A 303 -12.10 5.27 -3.73
CA VAL A 303 -12.36 4.40 -4.88
C VAL A 303 -13.26 5.10 -5.91
N SER A 304 -14.30 5.79 -5.44
CA SER A 304 -15.20 6.53 -6.31
C SER A 304 -14.54 7.72 -7.00
N VAL A 305 -13.75 8.55 -6.29
CA VAL A 305 -13.08 9.71 -6.91
C VAL A 305 -12.08 9.27 -7.97
N TYR A 306 -11.29 8.23 -7.69
CA TYR A 306 -10.35 7.70 -8.68
C TYR A 306 -11.07 7.05 -9.87
N ALA A 307 -12.19 6.34 -9.64
CA ALA A 307 -12.99 5.77 -10.72
C ALA A 307 -13.64 6.85 -11.60
N LEU A 308 -14.25 7.86 -10.99
CA LEU A 308 -14.85 9.01 -11.69
C LEU A 308 -13.80 9.72 -12.56
N GLU A 309 -12.62 9.98 -12.01
CA GLU A 309 -11.54 10.63 -12.77
C GLU A 309 -11.05 9.76 -13.93
N TYR A 310 -10.89 8.46 -13.70
CA TYR A 310 -10.46 7.52 -14.73
C TYR A 310 -11.45 7.49 -15.90
N PHE A 311 -12.75 7.34 -15.63
CA PHE A 311 -13.78 7.31 -16.66
C PHE A 311 -13.99 8.68 -17.31
N ALA A 312 -13.89 9.79 -16.57
CA ALA A 312 -13.92 11.13 -17.13
C ALA A 312 -12.83 11.30 -18.18
N ARG A 313 -11.57 10.96 -17.86
CA ARG A 313 -10.45 11.08 -18.80
C ARG A 313 -10.56 10.15 -20.00
N ARG A 314 -11.15 8.96 -19.81
CA ARG A 314 -11.38 7.99 -20.89
C ARG A 314 -12.47 8.45 -21.85
N ASN A 315 -13.64 8.79 -21.33
CA ASN A 315 -14.82 9.13 -22.14
C ASN A 315 -14.73 10.55 -22.72
N THR A 316 -13.92 11.40 -22.10
CA THR A 316 -13.65 12.74 -22.57
C THR A 316 -12.12 12.96 -22.56
N PRO A 317 -11.42 12.79 -23.70
CA PRO A 317 -9.96 12.92 -23.74
C PRO A 317 -9.51 14.38 -23.52
N PRO A 318 -8.42 14.64 -22.78
CA PRO A 318 -7.98 16.00 -22.48
C PRO A 318 -7.46 16.72 -23.74
N GLU A 319 -7.82 18.01 -23.89
CA GLU A 319 -7.21 18.89 -24.89
C GLU A 319 -6.04 19.66 -24.25
N GLY A 320 -4.79 19.24 -24.49
CA GLY A 320 -3.60 19.97 -24.06
C GLY A 320 -3.00 19.56 -22.70
N LEU A 321 -2.56 20.54 -21.89
CA LEU A 321 -1.74 20.34 -20.68
C LEU A 321 -2.55 20.07 -19.37
N ASP A 322 -3.82 19.69 -19.49
CA ASP A 322 -4.76 19.48 -18.36
C ASP A 322 -4.58 18.14 -17.61
N TYR A 323 -3.34 17.71 -17.42
CA TYR A 323 -3.01 16.51 -16.63
C TYR A 323 -2.98 16.75 -15.12
N LEU A 324 -2.92 18.02 -14.69
CA LEU A 324 -2.83 18.42 -13.28
C LEU A 324 -4.16 18.85 -12.67
N LEU A 325 -5.19 19.08 -13.49
CA LEU A 325 -6.53 19.47 -13.03
C LEU A 325 -7.44 18.23 -13.02
N PRO A 326 -8.19 17.97 -11.94
CA PRO A 326 -9.12 16.85 -11.87
C PRO A 326 -10.26 17.06 -12.87
N ARG A 327 -10.37 16.16 -13.84
CA ARG A 327 -11.35 16.25 -14.92
C ARG A 327 -12.77 16.08 -14.42
N PHE A 328 -13.01 15.21 -13.43
CA PHE A 328 -14.35 15.02 -12.87
C PHE A 328 -14.99 16.33 -12.37
N ALA A 329 -14.19 17.34 -12.02
CA ALA A 329 -14.64 18.64 -11.56
C ALA A 329 -14.66 19.71 -12.68
N THR A 330 -13.89 19.53 -13.76
CA THR A 330 -13.78 20.50 -14.86
C THR A 330 -14.59 20.14 -16.09
N CYS A 331 -15.03 18.89 -16.24
CA CYS A 331 -15.94 18.51 -17.32
C CYS A 331 -17.34 19.06 -17.05
N ASP A 332 -18.04 19.48 -18.11
CA ASP A 332 -19.49 19.75 -18.11
C ASP A 332 -20.34 18.47 -17.99
N CYS A 333 -19.87 17.50 -17.20
CA CYS A 333 -20.48 16.20 -16.96
C CYS A 333 -21.36 16.19 -15.70
N ILE A 334 -21.44 17.29 -14.96
CA ILE A 334 -22.28 17.44 -13.77
C ILE A 334 -23.26 18.59 -13.98
N GLU A 335 -24.55 18.34 -13.75
CA GLU A 335 -25.63 19.36 -13.75
C GLU A 335 -25.74 20.09 -12.39
#